data_AF-F7S6G9-F1
#
_entry.id   AF-F7S6G9-F1
#
_cell.length_a   1.000
_cell.length_b   1.000
_cell.length_c   1.000
_cell.angle_alpha   90.00
_cell.angle_beta   90.00
_cell.angle_gamma   90.00
#
_symmetry.space_group_name_H-M   'P 1'
#
loop_
_entity.id
_entity.type
_entity.pdbx_description
1 polymer ?
#
loop_
_entity_poly.entity_id
_entity_poly.type
_entity_poly.pdbx_seq_one_letter_code
_entity_poly.pdbx_strand_id
1 'polypeptide(L)' 'MEPIETGETLIDKVYERVVEAIADGALLPGMRIRQGELAARLGVSRQPVSHALHLLHRQGL' A
#
# COMPACT_ATOMS: atom_id res chain seq x y z
N MET A 1 -31.48 -0.86 -7.71
CA MET A 1 -30.23 -0.16 -7.35
C MET A 1 -29.14 -0.90 -8.07
N GLU A 2 -28.58 -0.34 -9.13
CA GLU A 2 -27.41 -0.92 -9.79
C GLU A 2 -26.22 -0.91 -8.80
N PRO A 3 -25.35 -1.93 -8.80
CA PRO A 3 -24.22 -1.99 -7.88
C PRO A 3 -23.24 -0.87 -8.20
N ILE A 4 -22.58 -0.31 -7.17
CA ILE A 4 -21.48 0.63 -7.41
C ILE A 4 -20.32 -0.17 -8.00
N GLU A 5 -20.06 -0.01 -9.30
CA GLU A 5 -18.77 -0.39 -9.88
C GLU A 5 -17.70 0.58 -9.34
N THR A 6 -17.07 0.18 -8.26
CA THR A 6 -15.99 0.94 -7.63
C THR A 6 -14.70 0.67 -8.37
N GLY A 7 -14.25 1.65 -9.15
CA GLY A 7 -12.86 1.69 -9.60
C GLY A 7 -11.89 1.61 -8.42
N GLU A 8 -10.66 1.19 -8.71
CA GLU A 8 -9.63 0.97 -7.71
C GLU A 8 -9.40 2.21 -6.82
N THR A 9 -9.47 2.03 -5.51
CA THR A 9 -9.29 3.14 -4.56
C THR A 9 -7.81 3.52 -4.46
N LEU A 10 -7.53 4.70 -3.90
CA LEU A 10 -6.14 5.09 -3.62
C LEU A 10 -5.45 4.14 -2.63
N ILE A 11 -6.21 3.49 -1.74
CA ILE A 11 -5.67 2.49 -0.80
C ILE A 11 -5.23 1.24 -1.56
N ASP A 12 -6.06 0.77 -2.49
CA ASP A 12 -5.77 -0.41 -3.31
C ASP A 12 -4.51 -0.17 -4.16
N LYS A 13 -4.40 1.00 -4.81
CA LYS A 13 -3.20 1.38 -5.58
C LYS A 13 -1.93 1.39 -4.75
N VAL A 14 -2.00 1.92 -3.53
CA VAL A 14 -0.85 1.96 -2.62
C VAL A 14 -0.49 0.56 -2.15
N TYR A 15 -1.50 -0.29 -1.87
CA TYR A 15 -1.28 -1.68 -1.53
C TYR A 15 -0.59 -2.43 -2.69
N GLU A 16 -1.08 -2.32 -3.92
CA GLU A 16 -0.48 -2.95 -5.10
C GLU A 16 0.97 -2.52 -5.30
N ARG A 17 1.26 -1.21 -5.18
CA ARG A 17 2.64 -0.70 -5.26
C ARG A 17 3.57 -1.26 -4.19
N VAL A 18 3.06 -1.47 -2.97
CA VAL A 18 3.86 -2.08 -1.89
C VAL A 18 4.11 -3.56 -2.17
N VAL A 19 3.10 -4.30 -2.66
CA VAL A 19 3.25 -5.71 -3.06
C VAL A 19 4.26 -5.85 -4.19
N GLU A 20 4.17 -5.02 -5.23
CA GLU A 20 5.13 -4.97 -6.34
C GLU A 20 6.56 -4.72 -5.81
N ALA A 21 6.72 -3.75 -4.92
CA ALA A 21 8.03 -3.42 -4.32
C ALA A 21 8.59 -4.54 -3.43
N ILE A 22 7.74 -5.39 -2.85
CA ILE A 22 8.20 -6.59 -2.13
C ILE A 22 8.64 -7.65 -3.15
N ALA A 23 7.83 -7.86 -4.20
CA ALA A 23 8.09 -8.86 -5.24
C ALA A 23 9.36 -8.58 -6.06
N ASP A 24 9.67 -7.30 -6.32
CA ASP A 24 10.88 -6.88 -7.04
C ASP A 24 12.13 -6.76 -6.15
N GLY A 25 11.97 -6.92 -4.83
CA GLY A 25 13.05 -6.85 -3.85
C GLY A 25 13.42 -5.43 -3.41
N ALA A 26 12.69 -4.39 -3.82
CA ALA A 26 12.88 -3.03 -3.32
C ALA A 26 12.50 -2.89 -1.83
N LEU A 27 11.60 -3.74 -1.34
CA LEU A 27 11.21 -3.91 0.06
C LEU A 27 11.52 -5.34 0.53
N LEU A 28 12.72 -5.53 1.07
CA LEU A 28 13.18 -6.77 1.68
C LEU A 28 12.48 -7.10 3.01
N PRO A 29 12.33 -8.40 3.35
CA PRO A 29 11.87 -8.84 4.66
C PRO A 29 12.67 -8.23 5.81
N GLY A 30 11.98 -7.80 6.87
CA GLY A 30 12.59 -7.16 8.04
C GLY A 30 13.02 -5.71 7.82
N MET A 31 12.91 -5.16 6.61
CA MET A 31 13.16 -3.73 6.39
C MET A 31 12.09 -2.89 7.08
N ARG A 32 12.55 -1.87 7.82
CA ARG A 32 11.64 -0.92 8.46
C ARG A 32 11.02 0.00 7.42
N ILE A 33 9.69 -0.05 7.28
CA ILE A 33 8.94 0.89 6.45
C ILE A 33 8.58 2.14 7.26
N ARG A 34 9.08 3.30 6.85
CA ARG A 34 8.67 4.60 7.39
C ARG A 34 7.52 5.16 6.56
N GLN A 35 6.31 5.14 7.11
CA GLN A 35 5.08 5.54 6.39
C GLN A 35 5.16 6.93 5.75
N GLY A 36 5.78 7.91 6.42
CA GLY A 36 5.93 9.26 5.88
C GLY A 36 6.83 9.32 4.64
N GLU A 37 7.94 8.59 4.66
CA GLU A 37 8.86 8.50 3.52
C GLU A 37 8.23 7.75 2.35
N LEU A 38 7.53 6.65 2.64
CA LEU A 38 6.78 5.91 1.63
C LEU A 38 5.67 6.76 1.01
N ALA A 39 4.93 7.53 1.83
CA ALA A 39 3.90 8.46 1.36
C ALA A 39 4.49 9.54 0.44
N ALA A 40 5.63 10.14 0.84
CA ALA A 40 6.32 11.13 0.02
C ALA A 40 6.80 10.54 -1.31
N ARG A 41 7.38 9.33 -1.31
CA ARG A 41 7.82 8.63 -2.53
C ARG A 41 6.66 8.31 -3.48
N LEU A 42 5.51 7.95 -2.93
CA LEU A 42 4.31 7.62 -3.71
C LEU A 42 3.46 8.84 -4.07
N GLY A 43 3.81 10.04 -3.60
CA GLY A 43 3.06 11.28 -3.88
C GLY A 43 1.67 11.31 -3.23
N VAL A 44 1.49 10.62 -2.10
CA VAL A 44 0.20 10.50 -1.40
C VAL A 44 0.30 10.98 0.04
N SER A 45 -0.85 11.13 0.71
CA SER A 45 -0.88 11.38 2.15
C SER A 45 -0.54 10.10 2.94
N ARG A 46 -0.28 10.25 4.24
CA ARG A 46 0.09 9.11 5.10
C ARG A 46 -1.07 8.13 5.35
N GLN A 47 -2.33 8.59 5.29
CA GLN A 47 -3.51 7.76 5.58
C GLN A 47 -3.63 6.53 4.65
N PRO A 48 -3.63 6.67 3.30
CA PRO A 48 -3.73 5.52 2.42
C PRO A 48 -2.56 4.54 2.59
N VAL A 49 -1.35 5.05 2.85
CA VAL A 49 -0.18 4.20 3.18
C VAL A 49 -0.41 3.41 4.45
N SER A 50 -0.91 4.05 5.52
CA SER A 50 -1.18 3.36 6.78
C SER A 50 -2.25 2.27 6.60
N HIS A 51 -3.29 2.53 5.81
CA HIS A 51 -4.34 1.54 5.53
C HIS A 51 -3.82 0.39 4.68
N ALA A 52 -3.09 0.66 3.60
CA ALA A 52 -2.51 -0.35 2.73
C ALA A 52 -1.55 -1.28 3.50
N LEU A 53 -0.66 -0.72 4.32
CA LEU A 53 0.24 -1.52 5.17
C LEU A 53 -0.53 -2.34 6.21
N HIS A 54 -1.64 -1.83 6.75
CA HIS A 54 -2.49 -2.60 7.64
C HIS A 54 -3.17 -3.78 6.92
N LEU A 55 -3.64 -3.58 5.67
CA LEU A 55 -4.18 -4.66 4.85
C LEU A 55 -3.11 -5.72 4.54
N LEU A 56 -1.91 -5.29 4.16
CA LEU A 56 -0.75 -6.15 3.93
C LEU A 56 -0.44 -7.03 5.15
N HIS A 57 -0.35 -6.41 6.32
CA HIS A 57 -0.11 -7.11 7.59
C HIS A 57 -1.19 -8.14 7.92
N ARG A 58 -2.47 -7.83 7.66
CA ARG A 58 -3.59 -8.76 7.90
C ARG A 58 -3.54 -10.00 7.02
N GLN A 59 -2.85 -9.94 5.89
CA GLN A 59 -2.67 -11.06 4.96
C GLN A 59 -1.39 -11.87 5.25
N GLY A 60 -0.59 -11.47 6.24
CA GLY A 60 0.64 -12.17 6.62
C GLY A 60 1.85 -11.83 5.77
N LEU A 61 1.79 -10.70 5.06
CA LEU A 61 2.88 -10.13 4.27
C LEU A 61 3.61 -9.02 5.05
#